data_AF-A0A843FE81-F1
#
_entry.id   AF-A0A843FE81-F1
#
_cell.length_a   1.000
_cell.length_b   1.000
_cell.length_c   1.000
_cell.angle_alpha   90.00
_cell.angle_beta   90.00
_cell.angle_gamma   90.00
#
_symmetry.space_group_name_H-M   'P 1'
#
loop_
_entity.id
_entity.type
_entity.pdbx_description
1 polymer ?
#
loop_
_entity_poly.entity_id
_entity_poly.type
_entity_poly.pdbx_seq_one_letter_code
_entity_poly.pdbx_strand_id
1 'polypeptide(L)'
;DLLMTERTLMGHSSSTNQQLEDHYFGAIPMRVLAFMQDLEYEAYKLGVPVKTRHNEVAPNQFELAPVYEEMNLAVDHNLMVMALMKRIAKKHGFKVLFHEKPFKGVNGSGKHCNWSIGTDTGVNVFSPGKTDEENLRFYAFVVSTLRAVYKHGGVLKASVMSASNEHRLGANEAPPAIISSYIGDQIADALDEIGSGEIAKMPSKRGRRVGIPQIPELMFDNTDRNRTSPFAFTGNRFEFRATGSSANCALPMIALNSAMAEQLMEFKSRVDAYVSEGKDTESAILAVIKEFYTDCKCVCFDGNGYSDEWKCEAEARGLDCETSPPKIFDEYLTDATKEMFNVTKVMSASELEARAEIYWESYCMKLDIEARTLADLAGNHILPVAMDYQSKLAFGVSKMKEILGEADFKKATTAQIEYIMELADLISKIKGESKELIAICDRISEYEPRERAIAFHDEVVPYLESIRESSDALELIVDDQAWPLPKYREMLFVR
;
A
#
# COMPACT_ATOMS: atom_id res chain seq x y z
N ASP A 1 20.39 10.47 2.21
CA ASP A 1 19.28 9.81 1.47
C ASP A 1 17.93 10.39 1.88
N LEU A 2 17.51 10.28 3.15
CA LEU A 2 16.18 10.68 3.65
C LEU A 2 15.70 12.08 3.21
N LEU A 3 16.60 13.05 3.10
CA LEU A 3 16.24 14.38 2.64
C LEU A 3 15.77 14.41 1.17
N MET A 4 16.44 13.64 0.32
CA MET A 4 16.25 13.63 -1.14
C MET A 4 15.17 12.64 -1.57
N THR A 5 15.07 11.51 -0.87
CA THR A 5 14.20 10.38 -1.27
C THR A 5 13.05 10.13 -0.30
N GLU A 6 13.02 10.80 0.86
CA GLU A 6 12.05 10.58 1.95
C GLU A 6 12.02 9.15 2.52
N ARG A 7 12.99 8.32 2.13
CA ARG A 7 13.29 6.98 2.67
C ARG A 7 14.79 6.79 2.85
N THR A 8 15.16 5.84 3.69
CA THR A 8 16.55 5.38 3.79
C THR A 8 16.87 4.41 2.65
N LEU A 9 17.94 4.65 1.92
CA LEU A 9 18.46 3.77 0.88
C LEU A 9 19.46 2.74 1.44
N MET A 10 20.02 3.04 2.61
CA MET A 10 20.92 2.18 3.38
C MET A 10 20.61 2.31 4.87
N GLY A 11 21.08 1.37 5.67
CA GLY A 11 20.92 1.34 7.12
C GLY A 11 20.51 -0.05 7.60
N HIS A 12 21.34 -0.63 8.46
CA HIS A 12 21.08 -1.88 9.13
C HIS A 12 19.94 -1.74 10.14
N SER A 13 19.11 -2.79 10.25
CA SER A 13 17.97 -2.79 11.17
C SER A 13 18.43 -2.77 12.64
N SER A 14 17.69 -2.06 13.49
CA SER A 14 17.95 -2.06 14.93
C SER A 14 17.57 -3.41 15.56
N SER A 15 18.34 -3.87 16.56
CA SER A 15 18.06 -5.12 17.30
C SER A 15 16.70 -5.08 18.01
N THR A 16 16.34 -3.91 18.54
CA THR A 16 14.96 -3.59 18.94
C THR A 16 14.33 -2.79 17.81
N ASN A 17 13.21 -3.27 17.26
CA ASN A 17 12.45 -2.57 16.22
C ASN A 17 10.99 -2.40 16.65
N GLN A 18 10.04 -3.10 16.03
CA GLN A 18 8.62 -3.13 16.37
C GLN A 18 8.15 -4.45 17.00
N GLN A 19 9.08 -5.40 17.20
CA GLN A 19 8.81 -6.77 17.67
C GLN A 19 7.94 -6.89 18.93
N LEU A 20 7.93 -5.88 19.80
CA LEU A 20 7.19 -5.95 21.05
C LEU A 20 5.74 -5.47 20.92
N GLU A 21 5.35 -4.87 19.79
CA GLU A 21 4.01 -4.27 19.57
C GLU A 21 3.60 -3.18 20.59
N ASP A 22 4.50 -2.79 21.51
CA ASP A 22 4.30 -1.83 22.60
C ASP A 22 3.88 -0.41 22.17
N HIS A 23 3.96 -0.11 20.87
CA HIS A 23 3.75 1.22 20.33
C HIS A 23 2.31 1.50 19.97
N TYR A 24 1.54 0.49 19.54
CA TYR A 24 0.16 0.68 19.11
C TYR A 24 -0.72 1.09 20.31
N PHE A 25 -1.36 2.26 20.20
CA PHE A 25 -2.06 2.92 21.32
C PHE A 25 -1.22 3.20 22.58
N GLY A 26 0.12 3.17 22.48
CA GLY A 26 1.01 3.59 23.55
C GLY A 26 0.93 5.10 23.85
N ALA A 27 1.64 5.55 24.89
CA ALA A 27 1.73 6.98 25.21
C ALA A 27 2.49 7.76 24.11
N ILE A 28 1.89 8.82 23.58
CA ILE A 28 2.53 9.70 22.57
C ILE A 28 3.64 10.53 23.25
N PRO A 29 4.87 10.56 22.73
CA PRO A 29 5.94 11.40 23.28
C PRO A 29 5.57 12.88 23.35
N MET A 30 5.95 13.58 24.42
CA MET A 30 5.54 14.97 24.67
C MET A 30 5.85 15.95 23.53
N ARG A 31 7.02 15.82 22.88
CA ARG A 31 7.37 16.65 21.72
C ARG A 31 6.42 16.43 20.54
N VAL A 32 6.04 15.17 20.29
CA VAL A 32 5.12 14.82 19.21
C VAL A 32 3.70 15.27 19.55
N LEU A 33 3.27 15.11 20.80
CA LEU A 33 1.97 15.58 21.26
C LEU A 33 1.82 17.09 21.06
N ALA A 34 2.85 17.88 21.38
CA ALA A 34 2.86 19.32 21.14
C ALA A 34 2.74 19.66 19.64
N PHE A 35 3.43 18.92 18.78
CA PHE A 35 3.28 19.04 17.31
C PHE A 35 1.83 18.74 16.87
N MET A 36 1.25 17.63 17.33
CA MET A 36 -0.10 17.22 16.97
C MET A 36 -1.17 18.19 17.47
N GLN A 37 -0.99 18.79 18.64
CA GLN A 37 -1.90 19.81 19.19
C GLN A 37 -1.90 21.08 18.32
N ASP A 38 -0.72 21.57 17.94
CA ASP A 38 -0.59 22.70 17.03
C ASP A 38 -1.20 22.38 15.65
N LEU A 39 -0.99 21.16 15.14
CA LEU A 39 -1.55 20.71 13.88
C LEU A 39 -3.08 20.68 13.91
N GLU A 40 -3.68 20.08 14.94
CA GLU A 40 -5.14 20.03 15.11
C GLU A 40 -5.73 21.44 15.19
N TYR A 41 -5.11 22.33 15.96
CA TYR A 41 -5.59 23.71 16.08
C TYR A 41 -5.59 24.44 14.74
N GLU A 42 -4.53 24.29 13.94
CA GLU A 42 -4.46 24.89 12.60
C GLU A 42 -5.40 24.21 11.60
N ALA A 43 -5.62 22.90 11.72
CA ALA A 43 -6.57 22.16 10.89
C ALA A 43 -8.01 22.61 11.15
N TYR A 44 -8.41 22.81 12.42
CA TYR A 44 -9.74 23.31 12.77
C TYR A 44 -10.01 24.73 12.24
N LYS A 45 -9.01 25.61 12.23
CA LYS A 45 -9.13 26.94 11.61
C LYS A 45 -9.45 26.88 10.13
N LEU A 46 -9.03 25.80 9.46
CA LEU A 46 -9.24 25.56 8.04
C LEU A 46 -10.47 24.70 7.76
N GLY A 47 -11.26 24.37 8.79
CA GLY A 47 -12.50 23.60 8.66
C GLY A 47 -12.31 22.09 8.61
N VAL A 48 -11.08 21.57 8.75
CA VAL A 48 -10.84 20.13 8.71
C VAL A 48 -11.28 19.48 10.04
N PRO A 49 -12.21 18.52 10.03
CA PRO A 49 -12.80 17.94 11.23
C PRO A 49 -11.93 16.80 11.79
N VAL A 50 -10.67 17.08 12.14
CA VAL A 50 -9.77 16.09 12.75
C VAL A 50 -10.42 15.48 13.99
N LYS A 51 -10.38 14.14 14.13
CA LYS A 51 -11.09 13.45 15.21
C LYS A 51 -10.20 12.55 16.04
N THR A 52 -9.36 11.74 15.41
CA THR A 52 -8.52 10.76 16.07
C THR A 52 -7.05 11.01 15.76
N ARG A 53 -6.20 10.74 16.76
CA ARG A 53 -4.76 10.60 16.61
C ARG A 53 -4.25 9.53 17.55
N HIS A 54 -3.31 8.71 17.10
CA HIS A 54 -2.65 7.70 17.94
C HIS A 54 -1.28 7.34 17.38
N ASN A 55 -0.48 6.65 18.20
CA ASN A 55 0.70 5.96 17.73
C ASN A 55 0.28 4.78 16.84
N GLU A 56 1.09 4.53 15.83
CA GLU A 56 1.02 3.34 15.01
C GLU A 56 2.01 2.26 15.52
N VAL A 57 2.03 1.12 14.83
CA VAL A 57 2.85 -0.04 15.20
C VAL A 57 4.36 0.25 15.14
N ALA A 58 4.85 0.96 14.13
CA ALA A 58 6.28 1.26 14.03
C ALA A 58 6.71 2.45 14.92
N PRO A 59 7.97 2.47 15.41
CA PRO A 59 8.51 3.62 16.13
C PRO A 59 8.43 4.90 15.30
N ASN A 60 8.02 6.00 15.95
CA ASN A 60 7.81 7.31 15.31
C ASN A 60 6.79 7.30 14.15
N GLN A 61 5.91 6.31 14.10
CA GLN A 61 4.77 6.26 13.20
C GLN A 61 3.50 6.70 13.94
N PHE A 62 2.67 7.50 13.28
CA PHE A 62 1.46 8.05 13.88
C PHE A 62 0.33 8.14 12.84
N GLU A 63 -0.90 8.02 13.32
CA GLU A 63 -2.11 8.21 12.52
C GLU A 63 -2.85 9.48 12.95
N LEU A 64 -3.49 10.15 11.99
CA LEU A 64 -4.47 11.20 12.20
C LEU A 64 -5.63 11.00 11.21
N ALA A 65 -6.86 10.90 11.72
CA ALA A 65 -8.05 10.75 10.87
C ALA A 65 -9.10 11.83 11.17
N PRO A 66 -9.65 12.49 10.15
CA PRO A 66 -10.83 13.34 10.27
C PRO A 66 -12.13 12.52 10.29
N VAL A 67 -13.22 13.18 10.66
CA VAL A 67 -14.57 12.67 10.34
C VAL A 67 -14.73 12.59 8.82
N TYR A 68 -15.47 11.61 8.33
CA TYR A 68 -15.75 11.48 6.90
C TYR A 68 -16.51 12.72 6.38
N GLU A 69 -16.29 13.04 5.10
CA GLU A 69 -16.88 14.20 4.42
C GLU A 69 -17.33 13.79 3.01
N GLU A 70 -17.97 14.72 2.30
CA GLU A 70 -18.24 14.55 0.87
C GLU A 70 -16.92 14.39 0.11
N MET A 71 -16.89 13.49 -0.88
CA MET A 71 -15.66 12.96 -1.47
C MET A 71 -14.70 14.07 -1.93
N ASN A 72 -15.22 15.06 -2.66
CA ASN A 72 -14.40 16.14 -3.18
C ASN A 72 -13.74 16.94 -2.04
N LEU A 73 -14.55 17.33 -1.05
CA LEU A 73 -14.07 18.06 0.13
C LEU A 73 -13.06 17.25 0.94
N ALA A 74 -13.29 15.96 1.13
CA ALA A 74 -12.39 15.06 1.87
C ALA A 74 -11.00 14.98 1.22
N VAL A 75 -10.94 14.92 -0.12
CA VAL A 75 -9.70 14.93 -0.89
C VAL A 75 -8.95 16.25 -0.69
N ASP A 76 -9.65 17.39 -0.83
CA ASP A 76 -9.05 18.72 -0.66
C ASP A 76 -8.52 18.91 0.78
N HIS A 77 -9.31 18.52 1.78
CA HIS A 77 -8.92 18.54 3.17
C HIS A 77 -7.71 17.63 3.45
N ASN A 78 -7.63 16.45 2.83
CA ASN A 78 -6.46 15.57 2.96
C ASN A 78 -5.18 16.25 2.45
N LEU A 79 -5.21 16.82 1.24
CA LEU A 79 -4.07 17.52 0.65
C LEU A 79 -3.65 18.72 1.50
N MET A 80 -4.62 19.48 2.00
CA MET A 80 -4.39 20.61 2.89
C MET A 80 -3.74 20.17 4.21
N VAL A 81 -4.21 19.09 4.82
CA VAL A 81 -3.60 18.51 6.04
C VAL A 81 -2.16 18.08 5.79
N MET A 82 -1.85 17.43 4.67
CA MET A 82 -0.47 17.04 4.34
C MET A 82 0.47 18.25 4.24
N ALA A 83 -0.01 19.35 3.63
CA ALA A 83 0.74 20.60 3.56
C ALA A 83 0.94 21.25 4.94
N LEU A 84 -0.11 21.25 5.79
CA LEU A 84 -0.05 21.72 7.17
C LEU A 84 0.95 20.91 8.00
N MET A 85 0.91 19.59 7.91
CA MET A 85 1.82 18.69 8.61
C MET A 85 3.27 19.06 8.33
N LYS A 86 3.66 19.25 7.06
CA LYS A 86 5.02 19.66 6.69
C LYS A 86 5.41 21.01 7.31
N ARG A 87 4.50 21.99 7.26
CA ARG A 87 4.74 23.34 7.78
C ARG A 87 4.89 23.35 9.31
N ILE A 88 3.98 22.69 10.02
CA ILE A 88 3.96 22.65 11.48
C ILE A 88 5.10 21.77 12.01
N ALA A 89 5.44 20.67 11.32
CA ALA A 89 6.57 19.84 11.70
C ALA A 89 7.88 20.65 11.73
N LYS A 90 8.12 21.49 10.72
CA LYS A 90 9.30 22.36 10.68
C LYS A 90 9.36 23.33 11.87
N LYS A 91 8.22 23.86 12.32
CA LYS A 91 8.13 24.72 13.53
C LYS A 91 8.54 23.97 14.80
N HIS A 92 8.26 22.68 14.87
CA HIS A 92 8.58 21.81 16.02
C HIS A 92 9.93 21.08 15.89
N GLY A 93 10.74 21.41 14.88
CA GLY A 93 12.02 20.75 14.64
C GLY A 93 11.90 19.30 14.18
N PHE A 94 10.77 18.95 13.54
CA PHE A 94 10.51 17.64 12.94
C PHE A 94 10.51 17.72 11.41
N LYS A 95 10.79 16.57 10.78
CA LYS A 95 10.52 16.30 9.37
C LYS A 95 9.46 15.18 9.33
N VAL A 96 8.30 15.49 8.76
CA VAL A 96 7.28 14.47 8.46
C VAL A 96 7.71 13.73 7.19
N LEU A 97 7.64 12.41 7.23
CA LEU A 97 7.93 11.52 6.12
C LEU A 97 6.60 10.89 5.67
N PHE A 98 6.20 11.16 4.42
CA PHE A 98 5.00 10.56 3.84
C PHE A 98 5.31 9.37 2.94
N HIS A 99 6.58 9.06 2.70
CA HIS A 99 6.98 7.87 1.96
C HIS A 99 6.35 6.62 2.59
N GLU A 100 5.85 5.71 1.76
CA GLU A 100 5.11 4.52 2.19
C GLU A 100 5.99 3.53 2.97
N LYS A 101 7.30 3.57 2.72
CA LYS A 101 8.31 2.78 3.43
C LYS A 101 9.56 3.58 3.78
N PRO A 102 9.52 4.47 4.79
CA PRO A 102 10.67 5.32 5.10
C PRO A 102 11.88 4.54 5.61
N PHE A 103 11.63 3.50 6.42
CA PHE A 103 12.64 2.60 6.99
C PHE A 103 12.34 1.15 6.60
N LYS A 104 13.37 0.39 6.19
CA LYS A 104 13.22 -1.05 5.85
C LYS A 104 13.05 -1.87 7.14
N GLY A 105 12.31 -2.97 7.07
CA GLY A 105 12.17 -3.90 8.21
C GLY A 105 11.20 -3.47 9.32
N VAL A 106 10.49 -2.35 9.18
CA VAL A 106 9.37 -1.92 10.07
C VAL A 106 8.10 -1.65 9.26
N ASN A 107 6.94 -1.47 9.90
CA ASN A 107 5.67 -1.21 9.23
C ASN A 107 5.77 -0.02 8.27
N GLY A 108 5.08 -0.14 7.13
CA GLY A 108 4.95 0.96 6.18
C GLY A 108 3.79 1.88 6.55
N SER A 109 3.74 3.05 5.93
CA SER A 109 2.68 4.04 6.11
C SER A 109 1.66 3.93 4.98
N GLY A 110 0.39 3.75 5.33
CA GLY A 110 -0.74 3.71 4.39
C GLY A 110 -1.62 4.94 4.51
N LYS A 111 -2.58 5.09 3.59
CA LYS A 111 -3.67 6.06 3.70
C LYS A 111 -4.98 5.38 3.33
N HIS A 112 -5.67 4.84 4.32
CA HIS A 112 -6.89 4.08 4.07
C HIS A 112 -8.03 5.01 3.63
N CYS A 113 -8.70 4.64 2.54
CA CYS A 113 -9.87 5.35 2.04
C CYS A 113 -11.13 4.62 2.50
N ASN A 114 -11.79 5.14 3.53
CA ASN A 114 -13.10 4.68 3.96
C ASN A 114 -14.17 5.25 3.02
N TRP A 115 -14.81 4.40 2.22
CA TRP A 115 -15.72 4.74 1.15
C TRP A 115 -17.15 4.24 1.43
N SER A 116 -18.12 5.14 1.30
CA SER A 116 -19.55 4.84 1.44
C SER A 116 -20.39 5.70 0.51
N ILE A 117 -21.59 5.23 0.16
CA ILE A 117 -22.55 5.98 -0.65
C ILE A 117 -23.77 6.32 0.22
N GLY A 118 -24.05 7.61 0.36
CA GLY A 118 -25.24 8.14 1.02
C GLY A 118 -26.21 8.74 0.00
N THR A 119 -27.51 8.56 0.21
CA THR A 119 -28.55 9.28 -0.53
C THR A 119 -28.76 10.68 0.03
N ASP A 120 -29.38 11.56 -0.75
CA ASP A 120 -29.83 12.89 -0.33
C ASP A 120 -30.85 12.84 0.84
N THR A 121 -31.55 11.72 0.99
CA THR A 121 -32.46 11.43 2.11
C THR A 121 -31.75 10.94 3.38
N GLY A 122 -30.43 10.82 3.37
CA GLY A 122 -29.62 10.40 4.52
C GLY A 122 -29.49 8.89 4.71
N VAL A 123 -29.84 8.09 3.69
CA VAL A 123 -29.71 6.63 3.75
C VAL A 123 -28.32 6.21 3.27
N ASN A 124 -27.58 5.50 4.13
CA ASN A 124 -26.36 4.82 3.72
C ASN A 124 -26.74 3.47 3.09
N VAL A 125 -26.42 3.29 1.81
CA VAL A 125 -26.77 2.07 1.06
C VAL A 125 -25.99 0.84 1.50
N PHE A 126 -24.86 1.03 2.19
CA PHE A 126 -24.03 -0.02 2.77
C PHE A 126 -24.37 -0.32 4.23
N SER A 127 -25.41 0.29 4.79
CA SER A 127 -25.93 -0.13 6.09
C SER A 127 -27.02 -1.18 5.88
N PRO A 128 -26.91 -2.36 6.53
CA PRO A 128 -27.97 -3.36 6.48
C PRO A 128 -29.26 -2.80 7.07
N GLY A 129 -30.39 -3.23 6.50
CA GLY A 129 -31.73 -2.78 6.83
C GLY A 129 -32.41 -3.61 7.92
N LYS A 130 -33.60 -3.16 8.31
CA LYS A 130 -34.52 -3.92 9.18
C LYS A 130 -35.70 -4.50 8.40
N THR A 131 -35.90 -4.07 7.16
CA THR A 131 -36.96 -4.56 6.28
C THR A 131 -36.36 -5.35 5.11
N ASP A 132 -37.18 -6.21 4.52
CA ASP A 132 -36.82 -7.00 3.34
C ASP A 132 -36.35 -6.08 2.19
N GLU A 133 -37.05 -4.97 1.97
CA GLU A 133 -36.71 -3.97 0.94
C GLU A 133 -35.36 -3.26 1.22
N GLU A 134 -35.10 -2.89 2.47
CA GLU A 134 -33.83 -2.26 2.84
C GLU A 134 -32.65 -3.23 2.70
N ASN A 135 -32.85 -4.50 3.04
CA ASN A 135 -31.84 -5.54 2.86
C ASN A 135 -31.63 -5.87 1.39
N LEU A 136 -32.70 -5.88 0.57
CA LEU A 136 -32.57 -6.05 -0.88
C LEU A 136 -31.69 -4.97 -1.50
N ARG A 137 -31.92 -3.70 -1.11
CA ARG A 137 -31.07 -2.57 -1.50
C ARG A 137 -29.63 -2.81 -1.05
N PHE A 138 -29.41 -3.17 0.21
CA PHE A 138 -28.07 -3.45 0.72
C PHE A 138 -27.33 -4.49 -0.12
N TYR A 139 -27.92 -5.66 -0.37
CA TYR A 139 -27.29 -6.71 -1.18
C TYR A 139 -27.06 -6.28 -2.63
N ALA A 140 -27.98 -5.51 -3.23
CA ALA A 140 -27.80 -4.96 -4.58
C ALA A 140 -26.57 -4.05 -4.68
N PHE A 141 -26.35 -3.19 -3.68
CA PHE A 141 -25.20 -2.30 -3.66
C PHE A 141 -23.89 -3.03 -3.29
N VAL A 142 -23.92 -4.00 -2.39
CA VAL A 142 -22.75 -4.83 -2.06
C VAL A 142 -22.30 -5.65 -3.27
N VAL A 143 -23.20 -6.39 -3.92
CA VAL A 143 -22.86 -7.20 -5.10
C VAL A 143 -22.43 -6.32 -6.27
N SER A 144 -23.08 -5.18 -6.48
CA SER A 144 -22.60 -4.18 -7.46
C SER A 144 -21.18 -3.73 -7.14
N THR A 145 -20.85 -3.48 -5.87
CA THR A 145 -19.49 -3.08 -5.50
C THR A 145 -18.49 -4.20 -5.78
N LEU A 146 -18.79 -5.44 -5.41
CA LEU A 146 -17.93 -6.60 -5.65
C LEU A 146 -17.67 -6.80 -7.15
N ARG A 147 -18.71 -6.70 -7.97
CA ARG A 147 -18.57 -6.85 -9.42
C ARG A 147 -17.79 -5.71 -10.06
N ALA A 148 -17.95 -4.48 -9.56
CA ALA A 148 -17.13 -3.35 -9.99
C ALA A 148 -15.64 -3.58 -9.69
N VAL A 149 -15.33 -4.06 -8.48
CA VAL A 149 -13.96 -4.39 -8.07
C VAL A 149 -13.39 -5.55 -8.88
N TYR A 150 -14.20 -6.58 -9.16
CA TYR A 150 -13.80 -7.70 -10.00
C TYR A 150 -13.47 -7.27 -11.44
N LYS A 151 -14.39 -6.55 -12.09
CA LYS A 151 -14.26 -6.13 -13.50
C LYS A 151 -13.14 -5.12 -13.71
N HIS A 152 -12.92 -4.22 -12.75
CA HIS A 152 -11.98 -3.10 -12.84
C HIS A 152 -10.84 -3.17 -11.83
N GLY A 153 -10.52 -4.37 -11.34
CA GLY A 153 -9.46 -4.59 -10.36
C GLY A 153 -8.09 -4.10 -10.83
N GLY A 154 -7.79 -4.26 -12.12
CA GLY A 154 -6.55 -3.79 -12.74
C GLY A 154 -6.34 -2.28 -12.61
N VAL A 155 -7.33 -1.46 -13.01
CA VAL A 155 -7.20 0.01 -12.89
C VAL A 155 -7.26 0.48 -11.43
N LEU A 156 -8.01 -0.21 -10.56
CA LEU A 156 -7.98 0.06 -9.11
C LEU A 156 -6.58 -0.16 -8.53
N LYS A 157 -5.92 -1.25 -8.92
CA LYS A 157 -4.54 -1.55 -8.57
C LYS A 157 -3.56 -0.52 -9.15
N ALA A 158 -3.70 -0.17 -10.43
CA ALA A 158 -2.86 0.85 -11.07
C ALA A 158 -2.99 2.22 -10.39
N SER A 159 -4.19 2.59 -9.93
CA SER A 159 -4.46 3.87 -9.27
C SER A 159 -3.74 4.07 -7.93
N VAL A 160 -3.27 2.99 -7.31
CA VAL A 160 -2.52 3.02 -6.05
C VAL A 160 -1.04 2.66 -6.22
N MET A 161 -0.63 2.22 -7.41
CA MET A 161 0.71 1.72 -7.63
C MET A 161 1.70 2.87 -7.90
N SER A 162 2.89 2.77 -7.31
CA SER A 162 3.98 3.74 -7.47
C SER A 162 5.28 3.15 -6.96
N ALA A 163 6.43 3.72 -7.36
CA ALA A 163 7.75 3.29 -6.88
C ALA A 163 7.83 3.24 -5.34
N SER A 164 7.19 4.19 -4.66
CA SER A 164 7.25 4.24 -3.20
C SER A 164 6.29 3.24 -2.54
N ASN A 165 5.08 3.05 -3.07
CA ASN A 165 4.09 2.12 -2.50
C ASN A 165 4.43 0.64 -2.78
N GLU A 166 5.22 0.35 -3.82
CA GLU A 166 5.77 -0.99 -4.09
C GLU A 166 6.54 -1.54 -2.88
N HIS A 167 7.33 -0.71 -2.20
CA HIS A 167 8.06 -1.11 -0.99
C HIS A 167 7.17 -1.39 0.23
N ARG A 168 5.88 -1.07 0.14
CA ARG A 168 4.91 -1.25 1.24
C ARG A 168 4.00 -2.46 1.01
N LEU A 169 3.42 -2.59 -0.19
CA LEU A 169 2.39 -3.60 -0.45
C LEU A 169 2.92 -5.04 -0.27
N GLY A 170 2.09 -5.90 0.33
CA GLY A 170 2.41 -7.32 0.55
C GLY A 170 3.22 -7.63 1.81
N ALA A 171 3.43 -6.68 2.72
CA ALA A 171 4.16 -6.92 3.97
C ALA A 171 3.64 -6.06 5.13
N ASN A 172 3.78 -6.56 6.36
CA ASN A 172 3.59 -5.81 7.61
C ASN A 172 2.29 -4.97 7.65
N GLU A 173 1.13 -5.63 7.63
CA GLU A 173 -0.22 -5.03 7.65
C GLU A 173 -0.64 -4.22 6.40
N ALA A 174 0.24 -4.05 5.40
CA ALA A 174 -0.18 -3.54 4.10
C ALA A 174 -0.72 -4.67 3.22
N PRO A 175 -1.83 -4.49 2.47
CA PRO A 175 -2.39 -5.57 1.66
C PRO A 175 -1.45 -5.95 0.50
N PRO A 176 -1.53 -7.20 -0.03
CA PRO A 176 -0.82 -7.58 -1.25
C PRO A 176 -1.31 -6.78 -2.46
N ALA A 177 -0.53 -6.78 -3.54
CA ALA A 177 -0.92 -6.20 -4.83
C ALA A 177 -1.94 -7.08 -5.60
N ILE A 178 -2.81 -7.81 -4.89
CA ILE A 178 -3.88 -8.64 -5.46
C ILE A 178 -5.18 -8.05 -4.97
N ILE A 179 -5.97 -7.44 -5.86
CA ILE A 179 -7.23 -6.81 -5.47
C ILE A 179 -8.29 -7.87 -5.19
N SER A 180 -8.56 -8.09 -3.90
CA SER A 180 -9.63 -8.95 -3.40
C SER A 180 -10.50 -8.20 -2.39
N SER A 181 -11.72 -8.70 -2.19
CA SER A 181 -12.69 -8.11 -1.27
C SER A 181 -12.95 -9.00 -0.07
N TYR A 182 -12.94 -8.41 1.13
CA TYR A 182 -13.44 -9.04 2.35
C TYR A 182 -14.84 -8.50 2.64
N ILE A 183 -15.82 -9.38 2.82
CA ILE A 183 -17.21 -9.01 3.14
C ILE A 183 -17.70 -9.56 4.49
N GLY A 184 -16.94 -10.51 5.07
CA GLY A 184 -17.29 -11.18 6.31
C GLY A 184 -18.29 -12.32 6.13
N ASP A 185 -18.16 -13.32 6.98
CA ASP A 185 -18.85 -14.62 6.87
C ASP A 185 -20.38 -14.48 6.72
N GLN A 186 -21.01 -13.61 7.52
CA GLN A 186 -22.47 -13.47 7.47
C GLN A 186 -22.99 -12.95 6.13
N ILE A 187 -22.27 -12.01 5.50
CA ILE A 187 -22.67 -11.45 4.20
C ILE A 187 -22.34 -12.47 3.11
N ALA A 188 -21.21 -13.16 3.21
CA ALA A 188 -20.82 -14.22 2.28
C ALA A 188 -21.84 -15.36 2.29
N ASP A 189 -22.24 -15.87 3.46
CA ASP A 189 -23.24 -16.92 3.63
C ASP A 189 -24.60 -16.50 3.04
N ALA A 190 -25.05 -15.27 3.35
CA ALA A 190 -26.30 -14.75 2.81
C ALA A 190 -26.29 -14.63 1.28
N LEU A 191 -25.17 -14.20 0.70
CA LEU A 191 -25.01 -14.13 -0.76
C LEU A 191 -24.88 -15.52 -1.40
N ASP A 192 -24.27 -16.49 -0.71
CA ASP A 192 -24.21 -17.90 -1.13
C ASP A 192 -25.60 -18.56 -1.13
N GLU A 193 -26.46 -18.27 -0.14
CA GLU A 193 -27.86 -18.69 -0.12
C GLU A 193 -28.65 -18.10 -1.32
N ILE A 194 -28.47 -16.80 -1.60
CA ILE A 194 -29.08 -16.14 -2.76
C ILE A 194 -28.54 -16.74 -4.07
N GLY A 195 -27.23 -17.00 -4.13
CA GLY A 195 -26.49 -17.56 -5.27
C GLY A 195 -26.88 -19.01 -5.60
N SER A 196 -27.09 -19.86 -4.60
CA SER A 196 -27.51 -21.25 -4.79
C SER A 196 -28.98 -21.36 -5.21
N GLY A 197 -29.81 -20.37 -4.85
CA GLY A 197 -31.26 -20.44 -5.03
C GLY A 197 -31.96 -21.31 -3.99
N GLU A 198 -31.29 -21.63 -2.87
CA GLU A 198 -31.86 -22.35 -1.72
C GLU A 198 -32.77 -21.46 -0.85
N ILE A 199 -33.50 -20.52 -1.46
CA ILE A 199 -34.56 -19.74 -0.78
C ILE A 199 -35.84 -20.59 -0.59
N ALA A 200 -35.66 -21.91 -0.52
CA ALA A 200 -36.71 -22.90 -0.42
C ALA A 200 -36.73 -23.51 0.98
N LYS A 201 -37.74 -23.07 1.76
CA LYS A 201 -38.36 -23.76 2.92
C LYS A 201 -37.80 -23.41 4.32
N MET A 202 -38.08 -22.20 4.81
CA MET A 202 -38.30 -21.99 6.25
C MET A 202 -39.81 -21.84 6.53
N PRO A 203 -40.37 -22.50 7.57
CA PRO A 203 -41.78 -22.41 7.89
C PRO A 203 -42.11 -21.02 8.43
N SER A 204 -43.04 -20.35 7.76
CA SER A 204 -43.51 -19.01 8.10
C SER A 204 -43.97 -18.89 9.56
N LYS A 205 -43.35 -18.01 10.34
CA LYS A 205 -44.02 -17.36 11.47
C LYS A 205 -44.36 -15.92 11.06
N ARG A 206 -45.67 -15.67 10.96
CA ARG A 206 -46.38 -14.40 10.69
C ARG A 206 -46.60 -14.06 9.19
N GLY A 207 -47.79 -14.46 8.73
CA GLY A 207 -48.54 -13.99 7.55
C GLY A 207 -47.93 -12.87 6.70
N ARG A 208 -47.06 -13.23 5.76
CA ARG A 208 -46.61 -12.38 4.64
C ARG A 208 -46.72 -13.13 3.30
N ARG A 209 -46.77 -12.37 2.21
CA ARG A 209 -47.23 -12.76 0.86
C ARG A 209 -46.47 -13.96 0.27
N VAL A 210 -47.23 -14.86 -0.33
CA VAL A 210 -46.75 -16.03 -1.08
C VAL A 210 -46.02 -15.55 -2.35
N GLY A 211 -44.74 -15.90 -2.51
CA GLY A 211 -44.00 -15.74 -3.78
C GLY A 211 -42.70 -14.93 -3.72
N ILE A 212 -42.39 -14.25 -2.61
CA ILE A 212 -41.15 -13.48 -2.47
C ILE A 212 -40.08 -14.38 -1.82
N PRO A 213 -38.88 -14.52 -2.42
CA PRO A 213 -37.77 -15.22 -1.78
C PRO A 213 -37.39 -14.52 -0.46
N GLN A 214 -37.26 -15.28 0.63
CA GLN A 214 -36.80 -14.79 1.92
C GLN A 214 -35.39 -14.19 1.78
N ILE A 215 -35.26 -12.91 2.14
CA ILE A 215 -33.98 -12.20 2.18
C ILE A 215 -33.33 -12.46 3.55
N PRO A 216 -32.08 -12.95 3.61
CA PRO A 216 -31.41 -13.21 4.89
C PRO A 216 -31.27 -11.94 5.74
N GLU A 217 -31.57 -12.05 7.04
CA GLU A 217 -31.43 -10.98 8.03
C GLU A 217 -29.99 -10.96 8.59
N LEU A 218 -29.35 -9.79 8.63
CA LEU A 218 -27.98 -9.63 9.11
C LEU A 218 -27.96 -9.19 10.59
N MET A 219 -27.10 -9.83 11.38
CA MET A 219 -26.89 -9.50 12.80
C MET A 219 -25.53 -8.80 12.95
N PHE A 220 -25.52 -7.58 13.49
CA PHE A 220 -24.28 -6.80 13.64
C PHE A 220 -23.19 -7.58 14.39
N ASP A 221 -22.20 -8.06 13.66
CA ASP A 221 -20.92 -8.46 14.24
C ASP A 221 -19.80 -7.60 13.64
N ASN A 222 -19.10 -6.88 14.51
CA ASN A 222 -18.04 -5.94 14.16
C ASN A 222 -16.65 -6.50 14.54
N THR A 223 -16.55 -7.75 14.98
CA THR A 223 -15.31 -8.30 15.52
C THR A 223 -14.34 -8.78 14.46
N ASP A 224 -14.81 -9.13 13.26
CA ASP A 224 -13.93 -9.63 12.22
C ASP A 224 -13.52 -8.52 11.25
N ARG A 225 -12.22 -8.22 11.28
CA ARG A 225 -11.56 -7.27 10.38
C ARG A 225 -10.34 -7.99 9.85
N ASN A 226 -10.49 -8.71 8.74
CA ASN A 226 -9.33 -9.19 8.01
C ASN A 226 -8.51 -7.98 7.56
N ARG A 227 -7.42 -7.65 8.28
CA ARG A 227 -6.55 -6.49 8.03
C ARG A 227 -5.72 -6.61 6.76
N THR A 228 -5.61 -7.83 6.21
CA THR A 228 -4.76 -8.13 5.05
C THR A 228 -5.47 -7.91 3.70
N SER A 229 -6.80 -7.80 3.71
CA SER A 229 -7.59 -7.53 2.51
C SER A 229 -7.38 -6.09 2.03
N PRO A 230 -7.17 -5.86 0.71
CA PRO A 230 -7.06 -4.51 0.16
C PRO A 230 -8.38 -3.76 0.17
N PHE A 231 -9.52 -4.44 0.05
CA PHE A 231 -10.84 -3.83 0.00
C PHE A 231 -11.79 -4.53 0.98
N ALA A 232 -12.01 -3.95 2.15
CA ALA A 232 -12.72 -4.63 3.23
C ALA A 232 -14.03 -3.93 3.59
N PHE A 233 -15.13 -4.68 3.64
CA PHE A 233 -16.37 -4.22 4.25
C PHE A 233 -16.19 -4.11 5.77
N THR A 234 -16.50 -2.96 6.35
CA THR A 234 -16.29 -2.66 7.77
C THR A 234 -17.59 -2.21 8.44
N GLY A 235 -18.65 -2.98 8.19
CA GLY A 235 -19.96 -2.88 8.83
C GLY A 235 -20.96 -1.95 8.13
N ASN A 236 -20.51 -0.79 7.66
CA ASN A 236 -21.38 0.18 6.97
C ASN A 236 -20.73 0.92 5.81
N ARG A 237 -19.56 0.47 5.38
CA ARG A 237 -18.70 1.10 4.36
C ARG A 237 -17.63 0.11 3.92
N PHE A 238 -16.97 0.39 2.81
CA PHE A 238 -15.76 -0.33 2.43
C PHE A 238 -14.52 0.50 2.78
N GLU A 239 -13.42 -0.18 3.08
CA GLU A 239 -12.14 0.42 3.37
C GLU A 239 -11.13 -0.04 2.30
N PHE A 240 -10.65 0.91 1.48
CA PHE A 240 -9.59 0.64 0.51
C PHE A 240 -8.22 0.94 1.12
N ARG A 241 -7.45 -0.11 1.41
CA ARG A 241 -6.19 -0.06 2.18
C ARG A 241 -4.93 0.00 1.31
N ALA A 242 -5.07 -0.22 0.01
CA ALA A 242 -3.94 -0.28 -0.90
C ALA A 242 -3.34 1.10 -1.22
N THR A 243 -4.06 2.19 -0.94
CA THR A 243 -3.57 3.56 -1.17
C THR A 243 -2.36 3.91 -0.31
N GLY A 244 -1.30 4.42 -0.94
CA GLY A 244 -0.06 4.84 -0.28
C GLY A 244 -0.21 6.14 0.53
N SER A 245 0.59 6.32 1.58
CA SER A 245 0.57 7.51 2.45
C SER A 245 0.89 8.82 1.75
N SER A 246 1.71 8.79 0.70
CA SER A 246 2.06 9.99 -0.09
C SER A 246 1.06 10.28 -1.20
N ALA A 247 0.24 9.29 -1.59
CA ALA A 247 -0.66 9.37 -2.72
C ALA A 247 -1.80 10.39 -2.50
N ASN A 248 -2.27 10.99 -3.59
CA ASN A 248 -3.52 11.73 -3.60
C ASN A 248 -4.69 10.73 -3.68
N CYS A 249 -5.61 10.78 -2.70
CA CYS A 249 -6.80 9.93 -2.66
C CYS A 249 -7.71 10.07 -3.89
N ALA A 250 -7.63 11.19 -4.62
CA ALA A 250 -8.49 11.42 -5.78
C ALA A 250 -8.42 10.29 -6.81
N LEU A 251 -7.22 9.79 -7.12
CA LEU A 251 -7.00 8.81 -8.18
C LEU A 251 -7.70 7.47 -7.92
N PRO A 252 -7.48 6.80 -6.76
CA PRO A 252 -8.21 5.60 -6.43
C PRO A 252 -9.71 5.84 -6.28
N MET A 253 -10.13 7.01 -5.81
CA MET A 253 -11.56 7.34 -5.68
C MET A 253 -12.21 7.61 -7.04
N ILE A 254 -11.50 8.17 -8.02
CA ILE A 254 -11.97 8.32 -9.40
C ILE A 254 -12.18 6.94 -10.02
N ALA A 255 -11.19 6.05 -9.92
CA ALA A 255 -11.29 4.69 -10.44
C ALA A 255 -12.47 3.93 -9.80
N LEU A 256 -12.57 3.95 -8.46
CA LEU A 256 -13.63 3.26 -7.73
C LEU A 256 -15.02 3.81 -8.02
N ASN A 257 -15.21 5.14 -8.01
CA ASN A 257 -16.51 5.74 -8.28
C ASN A 257 -16.93 5.56 -9.74
N SER A 258 -16.01 5.62 -10.71
CA SER A 258 -16.31 5.33 -12.12
C SER A 258 -16.69 3.86 -12.31
N ALA A 259 -15.96 2.92 -11.69
CA ALA A 259 -16.28 1.51 -11.73
C ALA A 259 -17.66 1.24 -11.14
N MET A 260 -17.97 1.83 -9.99
CA MET A 260 -19.28 1.71 -9.37
C MET A 260 -20.39 2.34 -10.21
N ALA A 261 -20.14 3.50 -10.85
CA ALA A 261 -21.12 4.15 -11.70
C ALA A 261 -21.47 3.32 -12.94
N GLU A 262 -20.47 2.78 -13.64
CA GLU A 262 -20.67 1.84 -14.76
C GLU A 262 -21.46 0.62 -14.31
N GLN A 263 -21.06 0.03 -13.19
CA GLN A 263 -21.69 -1.18 -12.67
C GLN A 263 -23.15 -0.97 -12.25
N LEU A 264 -23.50 0.20 -11.69
CA LEU A 264 -24.88 0.55 -11.37
C LEU A 264 -25.73 0.81 -12.63
N MET A 265 -25.15 1.38 -13.69
CA MET A 265 -25.82 1.51 -14.99
C MET A 265 -26.14 0.14 -15.59
N GLU A 266 -25.18 -0.79 -15.53
CA GLU A 266 -25.37 -2.17 -15.97
C GLU A 266 -26.43 -2.89 -15.12
N PHE A 267 -26.35 -2.78 -13.78
CA PHE A 267 -27.33 -3.34 -12.86
C PHE A 267 -28.75 -2.89 -13.22
N LYS A 268 -28.95 -1.58 -13.41
CA LYS A 268 -30.25 -1.01 -13.78
C LYS A 268 -30.75 -1.55 -15.13
N SER A 269 -29.87 -1.63 -16.13
CA SER A 269 -30.23 -2.16 -17.44
C SER A 269 -30.64 -3.64 -17.39
N ARG A 270 -29.98 -4.46 -16.55
CA ARG A 270 -30.34 -5.88 -16.36
C ARG A 270 -31.66 -6.05 -15.61
N VAL A 271 -31.92 -5.22 -14.59
CA VAL A 271 -33.22 -5.21 -13.89
C VAL A 271 -34.34 -4.85 -14.86
N ASP A 272 -34.18 -3.79 -15.66
CA ASP A 272 -35.19 -3.37 -16.65
C ASP A 272 -35.49 -4.48 -17.68
N ALA A 273 -34.46 -5.22 -18.12
CA ALA A 273 -34.63 -6.36 -19.01
C ALA A 273 -35.52 -7.44 -18.38
N TYR A 274 -35.25 -7.85 -17.14
CA TYR A 274 -36.07 -8.83 -16.44
C TYR A 274 -37.50 -8.37 -16.17
N VAL A 275 -37.69 -7.08 -15.89
CA VAL A 275 -39.04 -6.49 -15.75
C VAL A 275 -39.78 -6.53 -17.09
N SER A 276 -39.10 -6.26 -18.21
CA SER A 276 -39.69 -6.35 -19.54
C SER A 276 -40.09 -7.79 -19.94
N GLU A 277 -39.41 -8.80 -19.37
CA GLU A 277 -39.75 -10.22 -19.49
C GLU A 277 -40.92 -10.64 -18.58
N GLY A 278 -41.47 -9.71 -17.77
CA GLY A 278 -42.66 -9.92 -16.96
C GLY A 278 -42.41 -10.29 -15.50
N LYS A 279 -41.16 -10.20 -15.00
CA LYS A 279 -40.87 -10.33 -13.56
C LYS A 279 -41.30 -9.06 -12.82
N ASP A 280 -41.75 -9.22 -11.57
CA ASP A 280 -41.90 -8.07 -10.67
C ASP A 280 -40.52 -7.50 -10.28
N THR A 281 -40.49 -6.25 -9.82
CA THR A 281 -39.25 -5.52 -9.55
C THR A 281 -38.37 -6.19 -8.48
N GLU A 282 -38.95 -6.71 -7.41
CA GLU A 282 -38.17 -7.34 -6.33
C GLU A 282 -37.53 -8.65 -6.82
N SER A 283 -38.29 -9.47 -7.54
CA SER A 283 -37.79 -10.70 -8.17
C SER A 283 -36.74 -10.42 -9.26
N ALA A 284 -36.88 -9.33 -10.02
CA ALA A 284 -35.91 -8.90 -11.01
C ALA A 284 -34.58 -8.49 -10.35
N ILE A 285 -34.63 -7.70 -9.26
CA ILE A 285 -33.44 -7.30 -8.51
C ILE A 285 -32.73 -8.53 -7.92
N LEU A 286 -33.46 -9.45 -7.28
CA LEU A 286 -32.89 -10.69 -6.75
C LEU A 286 -32.24 -11.55 -7.83
N ALA A 287 -32.83 -11.62 -9.03
CA ALA A 287 -32.24 -12.34 -10.15
C ALA A 287 -30.90 -11.72 -10.59
N VAL A 288 -30.80 -10.39 -10.65
CA VAL A 288 -29.55 -9.70 -10.98
C VAL A 288 -28.50 -9.86 -9.87
N ILE A 289 -28.89 -9.79 -8.59
CA ILE A 289 -27.98 -10.05 -7.46
C ILE A 289 -27.37 -11.45 -7.59
N LYS A 290 -28.21 -12.46 -7.85
CA LYS A 290 -27.77 -13.85 -8.05
C LYS A 290 -26.80 -13.97 -9.23
N GLU A 291 -27.15 -13.38 -10.37
CA GLU A 291 -26.33 -13.38 -11.58
C GLU A 291 -24.96 -12.77 -11.31
N PHE A 292 -24.93 -11.57 -10.75
CA PHE A 292 -23.69 -10.81 -10.54
C PHE A 292 -22.82 -11.40 -9.44
N TYR A 293 -23.40 -11.91 -8.36
CA TYR A 293 -22.62 -12.55 -7.31
C TYR A 293 -21.96 -13.83 -7.81
N THR A 294 -22.66 -14.63 -8.64
CA THR A 294 -22.07 -15.83 -9.26
C THR A 294 -20.88 -15.49 -10.15
N ASP A 295 -20.95 -14.36 -10.86
CA ASP A 295 -19.87 -13.86 -11.74
C ASP A 295 -18.65 -13.36 -10.94
N CYS A 296 -18.88 -12.59 -9.87
CA CYS A 296 -17.78 -11.94 -9.14
C CYS A 296 -17.32 -12.65 -7.86
N LYS A 297 -17.91 -13.79 -7.48
CA LYS A 297 -17.58 -14.50 -6.23
C LYS A 297 -16.08 -14.78 -6.06
N CYS A 298 -15.35 -14.99 -7.16
CA CYS A 298 -13.92 -15.25 -7.15
C CYS A 298 -13.09 -14.12 -6.49
N VAL A 299 -13.58 -12.87 -6.51
CA VAL A 299 -12.91 -11.72 -5.88
C VAL A 299 -13.01 -11.73 -4.35
N CYS A 300 -13.95 -12.49 -3.78
CA CYS A 300 -14.16 -12.56 -2.34
C CYS A 300 -13.11 -13.48 -1.71
N PHE A 301 -12.40 -12.97 -0.70
CA PHE A 301 -11.38 -13.72 0.02
C PHE A 301 -11.28 -13.28 1.47
N ASP A 302 -11.54 -14.22 2.38
CA ASP A 302 -11.55 -13.98 3.82
C ASP A 302 -10.32 -14.53 4.54
N GLY A 303 -9.38 -15.15 3.81
CA GLY A 303 -8.16 -15.74 4.35
C GLY A 303 -6.97 -14.78 4.51
N ASN A 304 -5.79 -15.33 4.80
CA ASN A 304 -4.55 -14.57 4.93
C ASN A 304 -4.02 -14.13 3.55
N GLY A 305 -4.12 -12.83 3.24
CA GLY A 305 -3.66 -12.28 1.96
C GLY A 305 -2.15 -12.33 1.71
N TYR A 306 -1.34 -12.65 2.72
CA TYR A 306 0.13 -12.74 2.59
C TYR A 306 0.65 -14.09 2.15
N SER A 307 -0.19 -15.11 2.24
CA SER A 307 0.27 -16.47 2.07
C SER A 307 0.58 -16.77 0.60
N ASP A 308 1.61 -17.58 0.35
CA ASP A 308 1.92 -17.99 -1.03
C ASP A 308 0.80 -18.88 -1.60
N GLU A 309 0.04 -19.56 -0.72
CA GLU A 309 -1.19 -20.25 -1.10
C GLU A 309 -2.23 -19.31 -1.69
N TRP A 310 -2.41 -18.12 -1.10
CA TRP A 310 -3.33 -17.11 -1.66
C TRP A 310 -2.88 -16.63 -3.03
N LYS A 311 -1.58 -16.43 -3.28
CA LYS A 311 -1.09 -16.03 -4.61
C LYS A 311 -1.44 -17.09 -5.67
N CYS A 312 -1.15 -18.35 -5.38
CA CYS A 312 -1.49 -19.47 -6.27
C CYS A 312 -3.00 -19.60 -6.48
N GLU A 313 -3.78 -19.44 -5.43
CA GLU A 313 -5.25 -19.51 -5.49
C GLU A 313 -5.85 -18.34 -6.26
N ALA A 314 -5.36 -17.12 -6.06
CA ALA A 314 -5.78 -15.92 -6.77
C ALA A 314 -5.53 -16.06 -8.28
N GLU A 315 -4.36 -16.56 -8.68
CA GLU A 315 -4.05 -16.86 -10.07
C GLU A 315 -4.99 -17.93 -10.66
N ALA A 316 -5.25 -19.01 -9.91
CA ALA A 316 -6.21 -20.05 -10.32
C ALA A 316 -7.66 -19.52 -10.45
N ARG A 317 -8.01 -18.48 -9.69
CA ARG A 317 -9.28 -17.76 -9.76
C ARG A 317 -9.32 -16.72 -10.87
N GLY A 318 -8.22 -16.49 -11.59
CA GLY A 318 -8.10 -15.50 -12.67
C GLY A 318 -7.91 -14.07 -12.19
N LEU A 319 -7.48 -13.85 -10.95
CA LEU A 319 -7.19 -12.53 -10.41
C LEU A 319 -5.78 -12.06 -10.83
N ASP A 320 -5.64 -10.76 -11.06
CA ASP A 320 -4.36 -10.16 -11.43
C ASP A 320 -3.35 -10.19 -10.26
N CYS A 321 -2.30 -10.99 -10.46
CA CYS A 321 -1.20 -11.20 -9.52
C CYS A 321 0.11 -10.51 -9.93
N GLU A 322 0.12 -9.65 -10.97
CA GLU A 322 1.31 -8.89 -11.36
C GLU A 322 1.77 -7.98 -10.20
N THR A 323 3.07 -7.85 -10.00
CA THR A 323 3.62 -7.04 -8.89
C THR A 323 4.41 -5.85 -9.38
N SER A 324 4.88 -5.88 -10.62
CA SER A 324 5.70 -4.84 -11.23
C SER A 324 4.87 -3.58 -11.51
N PRO A 325 5.13 -2.44 -10.82
CA PRO A 325 4.45 -1.18 -11.08
C PRO A 325 4.40 -0.75 -12.55
N PRO A 326 5.52 -0.77 -13.32
CA PRO A 326 5.48 -0.34 -14.70
C PRO A 326 4.60 -1.21 -15.60
N LYS A 327 4.45 -2.50 -15.33
CA LYS A 327 3.51 -3.36 -16.07
C LYS A 327 2.07 -3.09 -15.67
N ILE A 328 1.81 -2.88 -14.39
CA ILE A 328 0.47 -2.58 -13.87
C ILE A 328 -0.08 -1.28 -14.46
N PHE A 329 0.76 -0.30 -14.79
CA PHE A 329 0.30 0.93 -15.45
C PHE A 329 -0.34 0.70 -16.82
N ASP A 330 -0.10 -0.45 -17.48
CA ASP A 330 -0.80 -0.85 -18.70
C ASP A 330 -2.32 -1.00 -18.50
N GLU A 331 -2.78 -1.21 -17.27
CA GLU A 331 -4.20 -1.31 -16.94
C GLU A 331 -4.99 -0.03 -17.25
N TYR A 332 -4.31 1.13 -17.34
CA TYR A 332 -4.93 2.35 -17.84
C TYR A 332 -5.28 2.28 -19.33
N LEU A 333 -4.61 1.42 -20.09
CA LEU A 333 -4.72 1.31 -21.55
C LEU A 333 -5.63 0.18 -22.01
N THR A 334 -6.11 -0.67 -21.09
CA THR A 334 -6.99 -1.78 -21.45
C THR A 334 -8.34 -1.29 -21.97
N ASP A 335 -8.94 -2.05 -22.89
CA ASP A 335 -10.24 -1.71 -23.48
C ASP A 335 -11.34 -1.61 -22.43
N ALA A 336 -11.28 -2.47 -21.39
CA ALA A 336 -12.22 -2.43 -20.26
C ALA A 336 -12.16 -1.10 -19.51
N THR A 337 -10.95 -0.61 -19.20
CA THR A 337 -10.75 0.69 -18.54
C THR A 337 -11.19 1.84 -19.43
N LYS A 338 -10.77 1.83 -20.71
CA LYS A 338 -11.16 2.87 -21.68
C LYS A 338 -12.66 2.96 -21.85
N GLU A 339 -13.36 1.83 -21.92
CA GLU A 339 -14.81 1.80 -22.07
C GLU A 339 -15.52 2.28 -20.79
N MET A 340 -15.08 1.87 -19.60
CA MET A 340 -15.64 2.37 -18.33
C MET A 340 -15.59 3.89 -18.25
N PHE A 341 -14.42 4.49 -18.54
CA PHE A 341 -14.26 5.95 -18.52
C PHE A 341 -15.05 6.64 -19.64
N ASN A 342 -15.19 6.01 -20.81
CA ASN A 342 -16.01 6.51 -21.91
C ASN A 342 -17.51 6.49 -21.56
N VAL A 343 -18.02 5.41 -20.97
CA VAL A 343 -19.43 5.28 -20.57
C VAL A 343 -19.76 6.28 -19.46
N THR A 344 -18.87 6.41 -18.47
CA THR A 344 -19.05 7.34 -17.34
C THR A 344 -18.76 8.80 -17.70
N LYS A 345 -18.15 9.06 -18.87
CA LYS A 345 -17.75 10.41 -19.34
C LYS A 345 -16.81 11.14 -18.37
N VAL A 346 -16.00 10.39 -17.63
CA VAL A 346 -15.06 10.92 -16.65
C VAL A 346 -13.69 11.20 -17.26
N MET A 347 -13.22 10.36 -18.18
CA MET A 347 -11.96 10.55 -18.91
C MET A 347 -12.06 10.06 -20.36
N SER A 348 -11.27 10.66 -21.23
CA SER A 348 -11.04 10.24 -22.60
C SER A 348 -9.87 9.25 -22.71
N ALA A 349 -9.81 8.50 -23.81
CA ALA A 349 -8.70 7.58 -24.09
C ALA A 349 -7.34 8.29 -24.10
N SER A 350 -7.25 9.50 -24.68
CA SER A 350 -6.04 10.31 -24.68
C SER A 350 -5.59 10.75 -23.28
N GLU A 351 -6.53 11.01 -22.36
CA GLU A 351 -6.19 11.34 -20.98
C GLU A 351 -5.68 10.12 -20.20
N LEU A 352 -6.19 8.93 -20.50
CA LEU A 352 -5.69 7.68 -19.93
C LEU A 352 -4.28 7.35 -20.44
N GLU A 353 -4.03 7.55 -21.74
CA GLU A 353 -2.71 7.41 -22.36
C GLU A 353 -1.68 8.36 -21.72
N ALA A 354 -2.03 9.65 -21.59
CA ALA A 354 -1.17 10.62 -20.94
C ALA A 354 -0.90 10.28 -19.46
N ARG A 355 -1.89 9.72 -18.74
CA ARG A 355 -1.70 9.28 -17.35
C ARG A 355 -0.72 8.13 -17.24
N ALA A 356 -0.86 7.11 -18.08
CA ALA A 356 0.07 5.98 -18.08
C ALA A 356 1.51 6.46 -18.33
N GLU A 357 1.70 7.37 -19.29
CA GLU A 357 2.98 8.00 -19.58
C GLU A 357 3.57 8.73 -18.37
N ILE A 358 2.78 9.59 -17.72
CA ILE A 358 3.20 10.32 -16.51
C ILE A 358 3.61 9.36 -15.38
N TYR A 359 2.93 8.22 -15.22
CA TYR A 359 3.28 7.23 -14.21
C TYR A 359 4.59 6.52 -14.52
N TRP A 360 4.81 6.09 -15.77
CA TRP A 360 6.09 5.53 -16.20
C TRP A 360 7.23 6.52 -16.00
N GLU A 361 7.06 7.78 -16.40
CA GLU A 361 8.06 8.82 -16.21
C GLU A 361 8.35 9.08 -14.72
N SER A 362 7.30 9.26 -13.92
CA SER A 362 7.45 9.50 -12.47
C SER A 362 8.14 8.34 -11.77
N TYR A 363 7.87 7.11 -12.20
CA TYR A 363 8.51 5.90 -11.70
C TYR A 363 10.02 5.91 -12.02
N CYS A 364 10.37 6.17 -13.29
CA CYS A 364 11.78 6.29 -13.73
C CYS A 364 12.52 7.39 -12.95
N MET A 365 11.92 8.58 -12.85
CA MET A 365 12.54 9.72 -12.18
C MET A 365 12.82 9.44 -10.70
N LYS A 366 11.87 8.82 -9.99
CA LYS A 366 12.08 8.46 -8.58
C LYS A 366 13.23 7.48 -8.43
N LEU A 367 13.24 6.40 -9.21
CA LEU A 367 14.30 5.40 -9.12
C LEU A 367 15.67 5.91 -9.57
N ASP A 368 15.74 6.80 -10.57
CA ASP A 368 17.00 7.45 -10.97
C ASP A 368 17.55 8.33 -9.84
N ILE A 369 16.69 9.09 -9.15
CA ILE A 369 17.09 9.89 -7.98
C ILE A 369 17.60 8.97 -6.86
N GLU A 370 16.90 7.86 -6.58
CA GLU A 370 17.34 6.87 -5.59
C GLU A 370 18.70 6.25 -5.97
N ALA A 371 18.87 5.82 -7.22
CA ALA A 371 20.11 5.23 -7.73
C ALA A 371 21.30 6.18 -7.62
N ARG A 372 21.14 7.42 -8.09
CA ARG A 372 22.19 8.44 -8.03
C ARG A 372 22.51 8.82 -6.59
N THR A 373 21.50 9.01 -5.75
CA THR A 373 21.70 9.31 -4.32
C THR A 373 22.43 8.17 -3.61
N LEU A 374 22.08 6.91 -3.90
CA LEU A 374 22.73 5.75 -3.32
C LEU A 374 24.20 5.66 -3.74
N ALA A 375 24.47 5.77 -5.05
CA ALA A 375 25.84 5.72 -5.59
C ALA A 375 26.72 6.85 -5.05
N ASP A 376 26.18 8.07 -4.93
CA ASP A 376 26.89 9.22 -4.37
C ASP A 376 27.20 9.05 -2.88
N LEU A 377 26.23 8.56 -2.09
CA LEU A 377 26.45 8.29 -0.66
C LEU A 377 27.43 7.15 -0.45
N ALA A 378 27.29 6.06 -1.20
CA ALA A 378 28.22 4.95 -1.18
C ALA A 378 29.64 5.42 -1.51
N GLY A 379 29.80 6.16 -2.60
CA GLY A 379 31.09 6.65 -3.09
C GLY A 379 31.76 7.69 -2.19
N ASN A 380 31.00 8.66 -1.68
CA ASN A 380 31.55 9.84 -1.00
C ASN A 380 31.53 9.75 0.54
N HIS A 381 30.70 8.88 1.12
CA HIS A 381 30.54 8.78 2.58
C HIS A 381 30.91 7.40 3.11
N ILE A 382 30.33 6.32 2.55
CA ILE A 382 30.53 4.96 3.08
C ILE A 382 31.92 4.41 2.75
N LEU A 383 32.28 4.38 1.47
CA LEU A 383 33.55 3.80 1.01
C LEU A 383 34.79 4.47 1.63
N PRO A 384 34.89 5.80 1.74
CA PRO A 384 36.05 6.44 2.36
C PRO A 384 36.24 6.03 3.82
N VAL A 385 35.16 5.96 4.60
CA VAL A 385 35.21 5.53 6.00
C VAL A 385 35.61 4.06 6.12
N ALA A 386 35.04 3.20 5.28
CA ALA A 386 35.37 1.78 5.28
C ALA A 386 36.84 1.53 4.91
N MET A 387 37.36 2.25 3.91
CA MET A 387 38.77 2.17 3.48
C MET A 387 39.73 2.69 4.56
N ASP A 388 39.39 3.78 5.27
CA ASP A 388 40.17 4.28 6.40
C ASP A 388 40.21 3.28 7.55
N TYR A 389 39.06 2.70 7.90
CA TYR A 389 38.98 1.68 8.94
C TYR A 389 39.76 0.41 8.57
N GLN A 390 39.62 -0.06 7.32
CA GLN A 390 40.40 -1.18 6.79
C GLN A 390 41.91 -0.91 6.88
N SER A 391 42.34 0.31 6.54
CA SER A 391 43.75 0.71 6.61
C SER A 391 44.28 0.68 8.05
N LYS A 392 43.48 1.13 9.04
CA LYS A 392 43.81 1.05 10.47
C LYS A 392 43.99 -0.39 10.94
N LEU A 393 43.07 -1.28 10.56
CA LEU A 393 43.15 -2.70 10.90
C LEU A 393 44.38 -3.37 10.26
N ALA A 394 44.61 -3.13 8.97
CA ALA A 394 45.76 -3.65 8.25
C ALA A 394 47.09 -3.17 8.85
N PHE A 395 47.17 -1.90 9.25
CA PHE A 395 48.32 -1.36 9.96
C PHE A 395 48.54 -2.07 11.31
N GLY A 396 47.48 -2.28 12.09
CA GLY A 396 47.55 -3.04 13.35
C GLY A 396 48.07 -4.47 13.16
N VAL A 397 47.57 -5.19 12.15
CA VAL A 397 48.05 -6.53 11.80
C VAL A 397 49.52 -6.49 11.37
N SER A 398 49.93 -5.51 10.56
CA SER A 398 51.33 -5.36 10.17
C SER A 398 52.25 -5.14 11.38
N LYS A 399 51.81 -4.38 12.39
CA LYS A 399 52.59 -4.18 13.62
C LYS A 399 52.67 -5.42 14.50
N MET A 400 51.61 -6.22 14.57
CA MET A 400 51.68 -7.51 15.26
C MET A 400 52.69 -8.46 14.63
N LYS A 401 52.85 -8.43 13.30
CA LYS A 401 53.86 -9.23 12.58
C LYS A 401 55.30 -8.85 12.95
N GLU A 402 55.55 -7.57 13.26
CA GLU A 402 56.88 -7.08 13.67
C GLU A 402 57.26 -7.55 15.09
N ILE A 403 56.26 -7.84 15.94
CA ILE A 403 56.45 -8.15 17.36
C ILE A 403 56.39 -9.66 17.66
N LEU A 404 55.53 -10.40 16.93
CA LEU A 404 55.23 -11.80 17.21
C LEU A 404 56.04 -12.76 16.31
N GLY A 405 56.38 -13.93 16.85
CA GLY A 405 56.90 -15.05 16.05
C GLY A 405 55.82 -15.62 15.11
N GLU A 406 56.22 -16.33 14.06
CA GLU A 406 55.33 -16.77 12.96
C GLU A 406 54.10 -17.57 13.43
N ALA A 407 54.28 -18.50 14.37
CA ALA A 407 53.20 -19.32 14.93
C ALA A 407 52.20 -18.49 15.76
N ASP A 408 52.71 -17.60 16.62
CA ASP A 408 51.88 -16.74 17.46
C ASP A 408 51.17 -15.66 16.65
N PHE A 409 51.83 -15.11 15.63
CA PHE A 409 51.23 -14.18 14.67
C PHE A 409 50.03 -14.82 13.97
N LYS A 410 50.20 -16.01 13.40
CA LYS A 410 49.11 -16.71 12.69
C LYS A 410 47.92 -16.95 13.63
N LYS A 411 48.17 -17.45 14.84
CA LYS A 411 47.13 -17.69 15.83
C LYS A 411 46.41 -16.41 16.28
N ALA A 412 47.14 -15.31 16.48
CA ALA A 412 46.59 -14.07 17.00
C ALA A 412 45.92 -13.16 15.96
N THR A 413 46.19 -13.37 14.67
CA THR A 413 45.77 -12.46 13.58
C THR A 413 44.79 -13.04 12.57
N THR A 414 44.49 -14.35 12.62
CA THR A 414 43.61 -15.02 11.64
C THR A 414 42.26 -14.30 11.52
N ALA A 415 41.58 -14.04 12.65
CA ALA A 415 40.29 -13.36 12.65
C ALA A 415 40.37 -11.91 12.11
N GLN A 416 41.43 -11.16 12.44
CA GLN A 416 41.61 -9.80 11.92
C GLN A 416 41.87 -9.81 10.41
N ILE A 417 42.61 -10.79 9.89
CA ILE A 417 42.86 -10.94 8.45
C ILE A 417 41.55 -11.28 7.73
N GLU A 418 40.76 -12.23 8.24
CA GLU A 418 39.43 -12.56 7.71
C GLU A 418 38.53 -11.32 7.63
N TYR A 419 38.52 -10.51 8.70
CA TYR A 419 37.74 -9.27 8.76
C TYR A 419 38.20 -8.20 7.77
N ILE A 420 39.51 -8.05 7.57
CA ILE A 420 40.08 -7.14 6.56
C ILE A 420 39.71 -7.60 5.14
N MET A 421 39.69 -8.91 4.90
CA MET A 421 39.29 -9.49 3.62
C MET A 421 37.81 -9.26 3.35
N GLU A 422 36.95 -9.49 4.35
CA GLU A 422 35.51 -9.21 4.24
C GLU A 422 35.25 -7.72 3.93
N LEU A 423 35.94 -6.80 4.62
CA LEU A 423 35.91 -5.37 4.27
C LEU A 423 36.33 -5.11 2.82
N ALA A 424 37.40 -5.77 2.34
CA ALA A 424 37.90 -5.58 0.98
C ALA A 424 36.87 -6.00 -0.06
N ASP A 425 36.22 -7.14 0.17
CA ASP A 425 35.22 -7.71 -0.73
C ASP A 425 33.98 -6.81 -0.78
N LEU A 426 33.48 -6.36 0.37
CA LEU A 426 32.35 -5.42 0.44
C LEU A 426 32.65 -4.08 -0.21
N ILE A 427 33.83 -3.49 0.04
CA ILE A 427 34.28 -2.24 -0.57
C ILE A 427 34.35 -2.37 -2.10
N SER A 428 34.96 -3.46 -2.59
CA SER A 428 35.10 -3.74 -4.01
C SER A 428 33.74 -3.92 -4.68
N LYS A 429 32.85 -4.70 -4.06
CA LYS A 429 31.48 -4.95 -4.53
C LYS A 429 30.70 -3.65 -4.64
N ILE A 430 30.60 -2.87 -3.56
CA ILE A 430 29.87 -1.58 -3.55
C ILE A 430 30.43 -0.65 -4.63
N LYS A 431 31.75 -0.55 -4.78
CA LYS A 431 32.37 0.34 -5.77
C LYS A 431 32.05 -0.11 -7.20
N GLY A 432 32.12 -1.40 -7.48
CA GLY A 432 31.81 -1.98 -8.79
C GLY A 432 30.34 -1.81 -9.14
N GLU A 433 29.44 -2.23 -8.24
CA GLU A 433 27.99 -2.15 -8.42
C GLU A 433 27.51 -0.70 -8.52
N SER A 434 28.04 0.24 -7.73
CA SER A 434 27.67 1.66 -7.84
C SER A 434 28.04 2.25 -9.20
N LYS A 435 29.16 1.81 -9.80
CA LYS A 435 29.57 2.25 -11.13
C LYS A 435 28.64 1.67 -12.21
N GLU A 436 28.33 0.39 -12.10
CA GLU A 436 27.45 -0.29 -13.05
C GLU A 436 26.02 0.25 -12.98
N LEU A 437 25.51 0.50 -11.77
CA LEU A 437 24.21 1.12 -11.53
C LEU A 437 24.05 2.42 -12.31
N ILE A 438 25.01 3.34 -12.23
CA ILE A 438 24.96 4.61 -12.97
C ILE A 438 25.06 4.40 -14.48
N ALA A 439 25.91 3.47 -14.94
CA ALA A 439 26.02 3.15 -16.35
C ALA A 439 24.70 2.59 -16.92
N ILE A 440 23.99 1.75 -16.15
CA ILE A 440 22.66 1.25 -16.50
C ILE A 440 21.67 2.41 -16.59
N CYS A 441 21.58 3.27 -15.56
CA CYS A 441 20.68 4.43 -15.56
C CYS A 441 20.90 5.33 -16.78
N ASP A 442 22.16 5.63 -17.12
CA ASP A 442 22.48 6.47 -18.28
C ASP A 442 22.09 5.76 -19.60
N ARG A 443 22.36 4.45 -19.72
CA ARG A 443 22.02 3.66 -20.91
C ARG A 443 20.52 3.56 -21.15
N ILE A 444 19.71 3.33 -20.12
CA ILE A 444 18.26 3.16 -20.26
C ILE A 444 17.51 4.50 -20.36
N SER A 445 18.17 5.62 -20.09
CA SER A 445 17.55 6.95 -20.14
C SER A 445 16.94 7.31 -21.50
N GLU A 446 17.49 6.75 -22.58
CA GLU A 446 17.08 6.93 -23.97
C GLU A 446 15.92 6.04 -24.41
N TYR A 447 15.46 5.12 -23.55
CA TYR A 447 14.34 4.23 -23.90
C TYR A 447 13.02 4.99 -23.87
N GLU A 448 12.06 4.50 -24.66
CA GLU A 448 10.67 4.96 -24.62
C GLU A 448 10.08 4.80 -23.20
N PRO A 449 9.12 5.64 -22.77
CA PRO A 449 8.73 5.76 -21.36
C PRO A 449 8.38 4.42 -20.69
N ARG A 450 7.62 3.56 -21.37
CA ARG A 450 7.19 2.27 -20.84
C ARG A 450 8.35 1.28 -20.73
N GLU A 451 9.12 1.10 -21.80
CA GLU A 451 10.31 0.23 -21.82
C GLU A 451 11.35 0.68 -20.79
N ARG A 452 11.54 2.00 -20.66
CA ARG A 452 12.42 2.59 -19.66
C ARG A 452 11.98 2.23 -18.25
N ALA A 453 10.70 2.37 -17.94
CA ALA A 453 10.18 2.07 -16.61
C ALA A 453 10.30 0.59 -16.25
N ILE A 454 10.07 -0.31 -17.21
CA ILE A 454 10.32 -1.74 -17.05
C ILE A 454 11.81 -2.01 -16.82
N ALA A 455 12.71 -1.41 -17.60
CA ALA A 455 14.14 -1.57 -17.42
C ALA A 455 14.65 -1.03 -16.07
N PHE A 456 14.10 0.08 -15.57
CA PHE A 456 14.39 0.56 -14.21
C PHE A 456 13.96 -0.48 -13.15
N HIS A 457 12.76 -1.06 -13.28
CA HIS A 457 12.31 -2.11 -12.36
C HIS A 457 13.19 -3.36 -12.43
N ASP A 458 13.46 -3.87 -13.64
CA ASP A 458 14.13 -5.17 -13.82
C ASP A 458 15.67 -5.10 -13.69
N GLU A 459 16.29 -3.97 -14.03
CA GLU A 459 17.75 -3.83 -14.07
C GLU A 459 18.32 -2.88 -13.00
N VAL A 460 17.58 -1.87 -12.51
CA VAL A 460 18.12 -0.89 -11.54
C VAL A 460 17.79 -1.28 -10.09
N VAL A 461 16.55 -1.68 -9.80
CA VAL A 461 16.12 -2.06 -8.44
C VAL A 461 16.99 -3.17 -7.82
N PRO A 462 17.40 -4.24 -8.54
CA PRO A 462 18.27 -5.26 -7.95
C PRO A 462 19.62 -4.71 -7.45
N TYR A 463 20.19 -3.72 -8.13
CA TYR A 463 21.43 -3.08 -7.69
C TYR A 463 21.21 -2.17 -6.47
N LEU A 464 20.06 -1.49 -6.36
CA LEU A 464 19.72 -0.72 -5.16
C LEU A 464 19.75 -1.61 -3.91
N GLU A 465 19.16 -2.81 -4.01
CA GLU A 465 19.12 -3.77 -2.90
C GLU A 465 20.50 -4.41 -2.64
N SER A 466 21.25 -4.82 -3.67
CA SER A 466 22.58 -5.43 -3.49
C SER A 466 23.60 -4.46 -2.86
N ILE A 467 23.61 -3.20 -3.29
CA ILE A 467 24.48 -2.17 -2.73
C ILE A 467 24.08 -1.87 -1.29
N ARG A 468 22.77 -1.80 -1.02
CA ARG A 468 22.25 -1.65 0.34
C ARG A 468 22.72 -2.79 1.23
N GLU A 469 22.50 -4.04 0.86
CA GLU A 469 22.89 -5.20 1.67
C GLU A 469 24.39 -5.17 2.01
N SER A 470 25.21 -4.82 1.04
CA SER A 470 26.66 -4.70 1.22
C SER A 470 27.03 -3.52 2.14
N SER A 471 26.30 -2.40 2.04
CA SER A 471 26.48 -1.22 2.89
C SER A 471 26.03 -1.47 4.33
N ASP A 472 24.92 -2.18 4.51
CA ASP A 472 24.37 -2.59 5.81
C ASP A 472 25.33 -3.59 6.50
N ALA A 473 25.99 -4.46 5.73
CA ALA A 473 27.06 -5.32 6.25
C ALA A 473 28.29 -4.52 6.70
N LEU A 474 28.70 -3.50 5.94
CA LEU A 474 29.77 -2.59 6.37
C LEU A 474 29.42 -1.85 7.66
N GLU A 475 28.17 -1.45 7.87
CA GLU A 475 27.72 -0.76 9.09
C GLU A 475 27.96 -1.58 10.37
N LEU A 476 27.86 -2.92 10.26
CA LEU A 476 28.09 -3.86 11.36
C LEU A 476 29.57 -4.06 11.67
N ILE A 477 30.43 -3.80 10.69
CA ILE A 477 31.86 -4.10 10.73
C ILE A 477 32.67 -2.85 11.11
N VAL A 478 32.31 -1.72 10.54
CA VAL A 478 33.01 -0.44 10.78
C VAL A 478 32.71 0.06 12.19
N ASP A 479 33.74 0.59 12.86
CA ASP A 479 33.61 1.22 14.17
C ASP A 479 32.50 2.28 14.17
N ASP A 480 31.64 2.22 15.18
CA ASP A 480 30.50 3.10 15.36
C ASP A 480 30.89 4.58 15.39
N GLN A 481 32.04 4.90 15.98
CA GLN A 481 32.55 6.27 16.06
C GLN A 481 32.97 6.82 14.70
N ALA A 482 33.27 5.94 13.74
CA ALA A 482 33.69 6.31 12.39
C ALA A 482 32.51 6.34 11.41
N TRP A 483 31.41 5.63 11.71
CA TRP A 483 30.29 5.49 10.79
C TRP A 483 29.62 6.84 10.48
N PRO A 484 29.43 7.21 9.21
CA PRO A 484 29.09 8.60 8.85
C PRO A 484 27.60 8.92 8.94
N LEU A 485 26.72 7.91 8.99
CA LEU A 485 25.27 8.10 8.97
C LEU A 485 24.64 7.72 10.31
N PRO A 486 23.57 8.41 10.75
CA PRO A 486 22.79 7.97 11.90
C PRO A 486 22.27 6.55 11.69
N LYS A 487 22.44 5.68 12.69
CA LYS A 487 21.97 4.30 12.64
C LYS A 487 20.48 4.23 12.93
N TYR A 488 19.81 3.17 12.49
CA TYR A 488 18.36 3.02 12.72
C TYR A 488 17.99 3.08 14.20
N ARG A 489 18.82 2.50 15.08
CA ARG A 489 18.59 2.56 16.54
C ARG A 489 18.54 3.99 17.07
N GLU A 490 19.22 4.92 16.42
CA GLU A 490 19.21 6.33 16.79
C GLU A 490 17.98 7.02 16.21
N MET A 491 17.73 6.84 14.91
CA MET A 491 16.61 7.47 14.21
C MET A 491 15.23 7.03 14.74
N LEU A 492 15.12 5.80 15.22
CA LEU A 492 13.85 5.23 15.69
C LEU A 492 13.60 5.47 17.18
N PHE A 493 14.65 5.60 18.01
CA PHE A 493 14.47 5.58 19.48
C PHE A 493 15.11 6.72 20.25
N VAL A 494 16.06 7.47 19.68
CA VAL A 494 16.64 8.64 20.38
C VAL A 494 15.61 9.78 20.36
N ARG A 495 15.29 10.34 21.54
CA ARG A 495 14.17 11.28 21.76
C ARG A 495 14.62 12.68 22.14
#